data_AF-A0A558BLF7-F1
#
_entry.id   AF-A0A558BLF7-F1
#
_cell.length_a   1.000
_cell.length_b   1.000
_cell.length_c   1.000
_cell.angle_alpha   90.00
_cell.angle_beta   90.00
_cell.angle_gamma   90.00
#
_symmetry.space_group_name_H-M   'P 1'
#
loop_
_entity.id
_entity.type
_entity.pdbx_description
1 polymer ?
#
loop_
_entity_poly.entity_id
_entity_poly.type
_entity_poly.pdbx_seq_one_letter_code
_entity_poly.pdbx_strand_id
1 'polypeptide(L)'
;MSSNQLSPAPPAVVAPARTVSPVRRFVGRHMYRWHRILGLITVVPVVLWALSGISHPLMSNWLRPPIAHETVPAPSLKAAALTVPATQVLADHHLPAVQNLRVVQYRRQPYYQVTTASGKLRYFSAATSLELPGGDRAYAEDVARYLLADSTSAVASAELLTHFTGDYKFINRLLPVWKITLARPDGMTVFVETGQSRMGTFNNHARATFLWVFGMMHNWDFLEVLPRPLHLGIMLVFTTIIWLSALSGLVIYGFVRRKLRQPRSAQDKVGWLRRRHRTLGLWVAFVTFTFALSASYHLWQKLTPDRRNDVARRTTFGAAELAWPLTQALGGPEPVTQLSLARVSGQPYYRLVSKKADGQLQAQYRSTRDGQLLPDGEFRYASELAQEFNAKLSQPMNAAAASAESGSAMADCCAPPEPATATATKTALGLPAAGQAPATAALLSPELITKFAGEYGFVNKRLPVVKLAFDGPGHPALYVEPASGKLSALVTDGDRREGLSFAVLHKFFLMDWAGKNVRDFVAIFSALGVLVVTLYGLVLLIRTQR
;
A
#
# COMPACT_ATOMS: atom_id res chain seq x y z
N MET A 1 46.73 91.85 -17.54
CA MET A 1 45.51 91.82 -16.72
C MET A 1 44.91 90.41 -16.80
N SER A 2 44.66 89.84 -15.62
CA SER A 2 43.83 88.65 -15.32
C SER A 2 44.26 87.28 -15.84
N SER A 3 45.07 86.59 -15.02
CA SER A 3 45.24 85.14 -14.98
C SER A 3 43.98 84.47 -14.40
N ASN A 4 43.36 83.57 -15.17
CA ASN A 4 42.25 82.72 -14.72
C ASN A 4 42.75 81.69 -13.69
N GLN A 5 42.26 81.76 -12.46
CA GLN A 5 42.40 80.70 -11.47
C GLN A 5 41.31 79.64 -11.70
N LEU A 6 41.72 78.42 -12.00
CA LEU A 6 40.86 77.23 -12.01
C LEU A 6 40.68 76.73 -10.57
N SER A 7 39.43 76.66 -10.11
CA SER A 7 39.06 76.11 -8.79
C SER A 7 39.44 74.63 -8.64
N PRO A 8 39.82 74.16 -7.44
CA PRO A 8 40.13 72.74 -7.21
C PRO A 8 38.86 71.88 -7.24
N ALA A 9 38.98 70.70 -7.85
CA ALA A 9 37.91 69.70 -7.90
C ALA A 9 37.52 69.20 -6.50
N PRO A 10 36.23 68.91 -6.23
CA PRO A 10 35.80 68.42 -4.93
C PRO A 10 36.36 67.00 -4.66
N PRO A 11 36.66 66.66 -3.39
CA PRO A 11 37.21 65.37 -3.03
C PRO A 11 36.21 64.25 -3.31
N ALA A 12 36.69 63.17 -3.91
CA ALA A 12 35.91 61.97 -4.19
C ALA A 12 35.36 61.37 -2.88
N VAL A 13 34.03 61.35 -2.75
CA VAL A 13 33.34 60.68 -1.65
C VAL A 13 33.55 59.17 -1.82
N VAL A 14 34.50 58.61 -1.07
CA VAL A 14 34.68 57.16 -0.97
C VAL A 14 33.48 56.59 -0.20
N ALA A 15 32.57 55.95 -0.92
CA ALA A 15 31.44 55.26 -0.30
C ALA A 15 31.96 54.24 0.74
N PRO A 16 31.41 54.21 1.97
CA PRO A 16 31.89 53.29 3.00
C PRO A 16 31.69 51.85 2.54
N ALA A 17 32.75 51.04 2.66
CA ALA A 17 32.71 49.61 2.36
C ALA A 17 31.60 48.96 3.19
N ARG A 18 30.52 48.50 2.54
CA ARG A 18 29.39 47.83 3.18
C ARG A 18 29.91 46.71 4.10
N THR A 19 29.83 46.92 5.40
CA THR A 19 30.23 45.94 6.41
C THR A 19 29.30 44.74 6.29
N VAL A 20 29.85 43.65 5.77
CA VAL A 20 29.11 42.38 5.64
C VAL A 20 28.79 41.89 7.05
N SER A 21 27.50 41.71 7.35
CA SER A 21 27.04 41.30 8.70
C SER A 21 27.80 40.06 9.22
N PRO A 22 28.03 39.96 10.54
CA PRO A 22 28.74 38.82 11.15
C PRO A 22 28.13 37.47 10.76
N VAL A 23 26.80 37.41 10.71
CA VAL A 23 26.00 36.26 10.24
C VAL A 23 26.42 35.85 8.83
N ARG A 24 26.57 36.80 7.91
CA ARG A 24 26.93 36.54 6.51
C ARG A 24 28.39 36.09 6.34
N ARG A 25 29.29 36.42 7.28
CA ARG A 25 30.67 35.89 7.34
C ARG A 25 30.73 34.47 7.93
N PHE A 26 29.99 34.21 9.01
CA PHE A 26 29.89 32.89 9.65
C PHE A 26 29.27 31.85 8.70
N VAL A 27 28.14 32.20 8.10
CA VAL A 27 27.44 31.42 7.06
C VAL A 27 28.39 31.14 5.88
N GLY A 28 29.16 32.14 5.43
CA GLY A 28 30.06 31.98 4.29
C GLY A 28 31.25 31.04 4.49
N ARG A 29 31.70 30.74 5.72
CA ARG A 29 32.89 29.88 5.96
C ARG A 29 32.51 28.46 6.37
N HIS A 30 31.53 28.32 7.28
CA HIS A 30 31.10 27.01 7.78
C HIS A 30 30.17 26.28 6.82
N MET A 31 29.33 26.99 6.07
CA MET A 31 28.33 26.36 5.19
C MET A 31 28.95 25.58 4.04
N TYR A 32 30.07 26.01 3.46
CA TYR A 32 30.77 25.21 2.43
C TYR A 32 31.37 23.93 3.00
N ARG A 33 31.92 24.00 4.23
CA ARG A 33 32.46 22.83 4.91
C ARG A 33 31.34 21.83 5.19
N TRP A 34 30.22 22.30 5.74
CA TRP A 34 29.05 21.47 5.99
C TRP A 34 28.44 20.91 4.71
N HIS A 35 28.24 21.70 3.66
CA HIS A 35 27.75 21.22 2.36
C HIS A 35 28.65 20.12 1.80
N ARG A 36 29.97 20.25 1.93
CA ARG A 36 30.93 19.21 1.52
C ARG A 36 30.81 17.93 2.36
N ILE A 37 30.70 18.05 3.69
CA ILE A 37 30.58 16.89 4.60
C ILE A 37 29.26 16.16 4.33
N LEU A 38 28.14 16.89 4.34
CA LEU A 38 26.82 16.34 4.05
C LEU A 38 26.80 15.71 2.66
N GLY A 39 27.33 16.40 1.64
CA GLY A 39 27.43 15.90 0.27
C GLY A 39 28.26 14.62 0.13
N LEU A 40 29.24 14.37 1.00
CA LEU A 40 30.00 13.12 1.00
C LEU A 40 29.19 11.97 1.60
N ILE A 41 28.48 12.23 2.71
CA ILE A 41 27.62 11.23 3.37
C ILE A 41 26.49 10.78 2.43
N THR A 42 25.96 11.68 1.61
CA THR A 42 24.82 11.40 0.73
C THR A 42 25.18 10.60 -0.53
N VAL A 43 26.45 10.48 -0.91
CA VAL A 43 26.86 9.87 -2.19
C VAL A 43 26.25 8.48 -2.38
N VAL A 44 26.50 7.57 -1.44
CA VAL A 44 26.03 6.18 -1.55
C VAL A 44 24.50 6.11 -1.50
N PRO A 45 23.80 6.67 -0.48
CA PRO A 45 22.33 6.68 -0.43
C PRO A 45 21.67 7.26 -1.68
N VAL A 46 22.16 8.41 -2.17
CA VAL A 46 21.59 9.09 -3.34
C VAL A 46 21.80 8.28 -4.61
N VAL A 47 22.95 7.64 -4.80
CA VAL A 47 23.18 6.77 -5.95
C VAL A 47 22.22 5.58 -5.93
N LEU A 48 22.06 4.91 -4.77
CA LEU A 48 21.12 3.80 -4.63
C LEU A 48 19.67 4.24 -4.92
N TRP A 49 19.22 5.33 -4.30
CA TRP A 49 17.87 5.85 -4.50
C TRP A 49 17.63 6.36 -5.92
N ALA A 50 18.59 7.02 -6.57
CA ALA A 50 18.45 7.48 -7.94
C ALA A 50 18.36 6.31 -8.93
N LEU A 51 19.21 5.29 -8.79
CA LEU A 51 19.18 4.09 -9.64
C LEU A 51 17.87 3.32 -9.47
N SER A 52 17.38 3.16 -8.23
CA SER A 52 16.07 2.55 -7.97
C SER A 52 14.89 3.41 -8.45
N GLY A 53 15.02 4.74 -8.39
CA GLY A 53 14.01 5.67 -8.90
C GLY A 53 13.87 5.60 -10.42
N ILE A 54 14.97 5.37 -11.13
CA ILE A 54 14.98 5.09 -12.58
C ILE A 54 14.33 3.72 -12.87
N SER A 55 14.62 2.70 -12.05
CA SER A 55 14.07 1.36 -12.28
C SER A 55 12.56 1.26 -12.02
N HIS A 56 11.99 2.09 -11.16
CA HIS A 56 10.58 1.99 -10.78
C HIS A 56 9.59 2.20 -11.94
N PRO A 57 9.66 3.27 -12.76
CA PRO A 57 8.76 3.42 -13.91
C PRO A 57 9.02 2.39 -15.02
N LEU A 58 10.27 1.94 -15.17
CA LEU A 58 10.60 0.83 -16.06
C LEU A 58 9.82 -0.43 -15.66
N MET A 59 9.83 -0.83 -14.39
CA MET A 59 9.14 -2.06 -13.96
C MET A 59 7.61 -1.92 -13.88
N SER A 60 7.09 -0.73 -13.56
CA SER A 60 5.67 -0.53 -13.27
C SER A 60 4.84 -0.08 -14.48
N ASN A 61 5.50 0.34 -15.55
CA ASN A 61 4.85 0.84 -16.76
C ASN A 61 5.41 0.18 -18.02
N TRP A 62 6.68 0.41 -18.38
CA TRP A 62 7.20 0.07 -19.71
C TRP A 62 7.61 -1.40 -19.89
N LEU A 63 8.08 -2.04 -18.82
CA LEU A 63 8.52 -3.44 -18.79
C LEU A 63 7.58 -4.31 -17.95
N ARG A 64 6.39 -3.79 -17.60
CA ARG A 64 5.37 -4.58 -16.91
C ARG A 64 4.89 -5.67 -17.88
N PRO A 65 4.99 -6.96 -17.54
CA PRO A 65 4.49 -8.02 -18.41
C PRO A 65 2.97 -7.86 -18.63
N PRO A 66 2.45 -8.18 -19.82
CA PRO A 66 1.02 -8.19 -20.06
C PRO A 66 0.36 -9.33 -19.28
N ILE A 67 -0.92 -9.14 -18.95
CA ILE A 67 -1.78 -10.17 -18.39
C ILE A 67 -3.11 -10.15 -19.14
N ALA A 68 -3.67 -11.32 -19.44
CA ALA A 68 -4.86 -11.42 -20.29
C ALA A 68 -6.10 -10.83 -19.63
N HIS A 69 -6.27 -11.06 -18.32
CA HIS A 69 -7.37 -10.52 -17.53
C HIS A 69 -6.87 -9.92 -16.22
N GLU A 70 -7.24 -8.67 -15.93
CA GLU A 70 -6.87 -8.02 -14.66
C GLU A 70 -7.85 -8.33 -13.51
N THR A 71 -9.03 -8.86 -13.82
CA THR A 71 -10.07 -9.23 -12.85
C THR A 71 -10.67 -10.59 -13.17
N VAL A 72 -11.18 -11.27 -12.14
CA VAL A 72 -11.90 -12.54 -12.28
C VAL A 72 -13.39 -12.23 -12.50
N PRO A 73 -14.05 -12.83 -13.50
CA PRO A 73 -15.46 -12.59 -13.76
C PRO A 73 -16.33 -13.17 -12.65
N ALA A 74 -17.40 -12.47 -12.32
CA ALA A 74 -18.46 -12.95 -11.45
C ALA A 74 -19.73 -13.15 -12.30
N PRO A 75 -19.88 -14.30 -12.99
CA PRO A 75 -21.06 -14.56 -13.79
C PRO A 75 -22.30 -14.69 -12.90
N SER A 76 -23.46 -14.41 -13.48
CA SER A 76 -24.74 -14.52 -12.79
C SER A 76 -24.97 -15.93 -12.24
N LEU A 77 -25.33 -16.00 -10.96
CA LEU A 77 -25.67 -17.23 -10.26
C LEU A 77 -27.05 -17.71 -10.73
N LYS A 78 -27.09 -18.91 -11.29
CA LYS A 78 -28.33 -19.54 -11.77
C LYS A 78 -28.88 -20.46 -10.69
N ALA A 79 -30.06 -20.16 -10.17
CA ALA A 79 -30.72 -20.99 -9.14
C ALA A 79 -30.85 -22.46 -9.57
N ALA A 80 -31.18 -22.71 -10.84
CA ALA A 80 -31.32 -24.06 -11.40
C ALA A 80 -30.00 -24.88 -11.39
N ALA A 81 -28.85 -24.21 -11.32
CA ALA A 81 -27.55 -24.88 -11.27
C ALA A 81 -27.12 -25.26 -9.83
N LEU A 82 -27.90 -24.85 -8.83
CA LEU A 82 -27.72 -25.17 -7.41
C LEU A 82 -28.67 -26.31 -7.02
N THR A 83 -28.42 -27.50 -7.56
CA THR A 83 -29.30 -28.67 -7.41
C THR A 83 -29.38 -29.17 -5.98
N VAL A 84 -28.25 -29.19 -5.26
CA VAL A 84 -28.21 -29.54 -3.83
C VAL A 84 -28.24 -28.24 -3.01
N PRO A 85 -29.19 -28.07 -2.08
CA PRO A 85 -29.23 -26.90 -1.20
C PRO A 85 -27.97 -26.78 -0.34
N ALA A 86 -27.48 -25.56 -0.14
CA ALA A 86 -26.31 -25.31 0.70
C ALA A 86 -26.47 -25.87 2.12
N THR A 87 -27.66 -25.81 2.71
CA THR A 87 -27.96 -26.39 4.03
C THR A 87 -27.78 -27.90 4.07
N GLN A 88 -28.14 -28.61 3.00
CA GLN A 88 -27.91 -30.04 2.88
C GLN A 88 -26.41 -30.34 2.80
N VAL A 89 -25.65 -29.59 2.01
CA VAL A 89 -24.18 -29.72 1.95
C VAL A 89 -23.54 -29.51 3.33
N LEU A 90 -24.01 -28.52 4.09
CA LEU A 90 -23.51 -28.30 5.45
C LEU A 90 -23.85 -29.48 6.39
N ALA A 91 -25.02 -30.08 6.24
CA ALA A 91 -25.43 -31.25 7.02
C ALA A 91 -24.61 -32.50 6.66
N ASP A 92 -24.48 -32.83 5.36
CA ASP A 92 -23.75 -34.00 4.85
C ASP A 92 -22.29 -34.01 5.36
N HIS A 93 -21.67 -32.83 5.47
CA HIS A 93 -20.27 -32.65 5.86
C HIS A 93 -20.07 -32.26 7.33
N HIS A 94 -21.11 -32.37 8.16
CA HIS A 94 -21.07 -32.11 9.60
C HIS A 94 -20.52 -30.72 9.93
N LEU A 95 -21.00 -29.68 9.23
CA LEU A 95 -20.64 -28.29 9.40
C LEU A 95 -21.77 -27.52 10.11
N PRO A 96 -21.89 -27.60 11.45
CA PRO A 96 -23.00 -26.99 12.18
C PRO A 96 -22.97 -25.46 12.14
N ALA A 97 -21.79 -24.86 11.93
CA ALA A 97 -21.61 -23.43 11.78
C ALA A 97 -20.50 -23.08 10.78
N VAL A 98 -20.70 -21.98 10.06
CA VAL A 98 -19.78 -21.45 9.05
C VAL A 98 -19.55 -19.96 9.25
N GLN A 99 -18.40 -19.44 8.86
CA GLN A 99 -18.15 -18.00 8.88
C GLN A 99 -18.72 -17.28 7.67
N ASN A 100 -18.71 -17.94 6.51
CA ASN A 100 -19.22 -17.39 5.26
C ASN A 100 -19.58 -18.50 4.27
N LEU A 101 -20.48 -18.18 3.33
CA LEU A 101 -20.90 -19.02 2.23
C LEU A 101 -20.89 -18.19 0.95
N ARG A 102 -20.14 -18.66 -0.06
CA ARG A 102 -20.12 -18.07 -1.40
C ARG A 102 -20.44 -19.14 -2.44
N VAL A 103 -20.89 -18.70 -3.62
CA VAL A 103 -20.95 -19.55 -4.82
C VAL A 103 -19.88 -19.07 -5.78
N VAL A 104 -18.98 -19.97 -6.17
CA VAL A 104 -17.89 -19.72 -7.12
C VAL A 104 -18.02 -20.62 -8.34
N GLN A 105 -17.38 -20.24 -9.44
CA GLN A 105 -17.30 -21.07 -10.64
C GLN A 105 -15.93 -21.71 -10.71
N TYR A 106 -15.86 -23.03 -10.54
CA TYR A 106 -14.63 -23.79 -10.73
C TYR A 106 -14.81 -24.65 -11.99
N ARG A 107 -13.93 -24.47 -12.99
CA ARG A 107 -14.05 -25.16 -14.29
C ARG A 107 -15.45 -25.06 -14.92
N ARG A 108 -16.07 -23.88 -14.82
CA ARG A 108 -17.43 -23.55 -15.30
C ARG A 108 -18.57 -24.31 -14.61
N GLN A 109 -18.32 -24.92 -13.46
CA GLN A 109 -19.33 -25.55 -12.62
C GLN A 109 -19.49 -24.78 -11.30
N PRO A 110 -20.72 -24.67 -10.76
CA PRO A 110 -20.96 -23.98 -9.50
C PRO A 110 -20.48 -24.82 -8.31
N TYR A 111 -19.68 -24.19 -7.45
CA TYR A 111 -19.24 -24.75 -6.18
C TYR A 111 -19.64 -23.82 -5.03
N TYR A 112 -20.10 -24.41 -3.92
CA TYR A 112 -20.18 -23.72 -2.65
C TYR A 112 -18.78 -23.60 -2.05
N GLN A 113 -18.27 -22.37 -1.94
CA GLN A 113 -17.08 -22.08 -1.16
C GLN A 113 -17.53 -21.72 0.26
N VAL A 114 -17.23 -22.60 1.20
CA VAL A 114 -17.58 -22.45 2.61
C VAL A 114 -16.34 -22.06 3.40
N THR A 115 -16.44 -20.99 4.18
CA THR A 115 -15.43 -20.67 5.21
C THR A 115 -15.88 -21.33 6.51
N THR A 116 -15.14 -22.33 6.98
CA THR A 116 -15.47 -23.05 8.22
C THR A 116 -15.40 -22.14 9.46
N ALA A 117 -15.93 -22.60 10.59
CA ALA A 117 -15.76 -21.90 11.88
C ALA A 117 -14.28 -21.64 12.25
N SER A 118 -13.35 -22.48 11.80
CA SER A 118 -11.90 -22.28 11.96
C SER A 118 -11.26 -21.32 10.95
N GLY A 119 -12.00 -20.84 9.95
CA GLY A 119 -11.51 -19.94 8.90
C GLY A 119 -10.89 -20.66 7.70
N LYS A 120 -10.99 -21.99 7.60
CA LYS A 120 -10.50 -22.77 6.45
C LYS A 120 -11.51 -22.72 5.31
N LEU A 121 -11.04 -22.58 4.07
CA LEU A 121 -11.88 -22.67 2.88
C LEU A 121 -12.07 -24.13 2.44
N ARG A 122 -13.32 -24.57 2.28
CA ARG A 122 -13.73 -25.86 1.71
C ARG A 122 -14.66 -25.61 0.53
N TYR A 123 -14.66 -26.52 -0.44
CA TYR A 123 -15.38 -26.35 -1.71
C TYR A 123 -16.22 -27.58 -1.98
N PHE A 124 -17.51 -27.39 -2.25
CA PHE A 124 -18.45 -28.49 -2.48
C PHE A 124 -19.21 -28.28 -3.77
N SER A 125 -19.35 -29.34 -4.56
CA SER A 125 -20.14 -29.30 -5.80
C SER A 125 -21.59 -28.94 -5.47
N ALA A 126 -22.12 -27.88 -6.10
CA ALA A 126 -23.52 -27.50 -5.89
C ALA A 126 -24.51 -28.47 -6.58
N ALA A 127 -24.00 -29.40 -7.41
CA ALA A 127 -24.80 -30.43 -8.07
C ALA A 127 -24.84 -31.76 -7.32
N THR A 128 -23.80 -32.10 -6.54
CA THR A 128 -23.62 -33.45 -5.98
C THR A 128 -23.25 -33.50 -4.50
N SER A 129 -23.06 -32.35 -3.82
CA SER A 129 -22.56 -32.26 -2.44
C SER A 129 -21.11 -32.77 -2.23
N LEU A 130 -20.47 -33.34 -3.26
CA LEU A 130 -19.11 -33.86 -3.14
C LEU A 130 -18.11 -32.73 -2.87
N GLU A 131 -17.27 -32.91 -1.84
CA GLU A 131 -16.15 -32.01 -1.57
C GLU A 131 -15.11 -32.13 -2.68
N LEU A 132 -14.52 -31.00 -3.07
CA LEU A 132 -13.32 -30.95 -3.90
C LEU A 132 -12.09 -31.06 -3.00
N PRO A 133 -11.37 -32.20 -2.98
CA PRO A 133 -10.18 -32.35 -2.16
C PRO A 133 -9.11 -31.34 -2.58
N GLY A 134 -8.54 -30.60 -1.62
CA GLY A 134 -7.59 -29.53 -1.93
C GLY A 134 -8.20 -28.38 -2.74
N GLY A 135 -9.53 -28.20 -2.66
CA GLY A 135 -10.28 -27.27 -3.51
C GLY A 135 -9.78 -25.82 -3.50
N ASP A 136 -9.18 -25.36 -2.41
CA ASP A 136 -8.62 -24.00 -2.36
C ASP A 136 -7.42 -23.82 -3.30
N ARG A 137 -6.49 -24.79 -3.30
CA ARG A 137 -5.37 -24.82 -4.24
C ARG A 137 -5.87 -24.97 -5.68
N ALA A 138 -6.81 -25.89 -5.91
CA ALA A 138 -7.36 -26.14 -7.24
C ALA A 138 -8.08 -24.91 -7.81
N TYR A 139 -8.85 -24.21 -6.97
CA TYR A 139 -9.53 -22.98 -7.35
C TYR A 139 -8.54 -21.82 -7.59
N ALA A 140 -7.49 -21.70 -6.78
CA ALA A 140 -6.42 -20.74 -7.03
C ALA A 140 -5.74 -20.97 -8.39
N GLU A 141 -5.48 -22.23 -8.75
CA GLU A 141 -4.96 -22.60 -10.06
C GLU A 141 -5.93 -22.22 -11.20
N ASP A 142 -7.22 -22.56 -11.07
CA ASP A 142 -8.25 -22.22 -12.09
C ASP A 142 -8.31 -20.71 -12.32
N VAL A 143 -8.28 -19.92 -11.25
CA VAL A 143 -8.22 -18.46 -11.32
C VAL A 143 -6.92 -17.97 -11.95
N ALA A 144 -5.77 -18.51 -11.57
CA ALA A 144 -4.47 -18.12 -12.15
C ALA A 144 -4.42 -18.42 -13.66
N ARG A 145 -4.92 -19.58 -14.08
CA ARG A 145 -5.02 -19.97 -15.50
C ARG A 145 -5.94 -19.05 -16.28
N TYR A 146 -7.09 -18.69 -15.71
CA TYR A 146 -7.97 -17.69 -16.31
C TYR A 146 -7.24 -16.36 -16.49
N LEU A 147 -6.64 -15.81 -15.43
CA LEU A 147 -5.97 -14.50 -15.48
C LEU A 147 -4.84 -14.43 -16.53
N LEU A 148 -4.11 -15.54 -16.72
CA LEU A 148 -3.05 -15.65 -17.72
C LEU A 148 -3.53 -16.06 -19.12
N ALA A 149 -4.78 -16.50 -19.27
CA ALA A 149 -5.28 -17.22 -20.44
C ALA A 149 -4.37 -18.39 -20.84
N ASP A 150 -3.92 -19.18 -19.85
CA ASP A 150 -3.00 -20.30 -20.03
C ASP A 150 -3.53 -21.60 -19.41
N SER A 151 -4.13 -22.44 -20.24
CA SER A 151 -4.66 -23.75 -19.85
C SER A 151 -3.67 -24.90 -20.04
N THR A 152 -2.47 -24.64 -20.58
CA THR A 152 -1.58 -25.70 -21.09
C THR A 152 -0.32 -25.87 -20.26
N SER A 153 0.26 -24.78 -19.75
CA SER A 153 1.48 -24.85 -18.96
C SER A 153 1.24 -25.66 -17.67
N ALA A 154 2.16 -26.57 -17.35
CA ALA A 154 2.12 -27.31 -16.09
C ALA A 154 2.29 -26.35 -14.91
N VAL A 155 1.76 -26.70 -13.73
CA VAL A 155 2.03 -25.93 -12.50
C VAL A 155 3.39 -26.38 -11.95
N ALA A 156 4.37 -25.48 -11.95
CA ALA A 156 5.69 -25.73 -11.37
C ALA A 156 5.64 -25.73 -9.83
N SER A 157 4.88 -24.80 -9.24
CA SER A 157 4.67 -24.75 -7.79
C SER A 157 3.36 -24.06 -7.42
N ALA A 158 2.79 -24.45 -6.27
CA ALA A 158 1.62 -23.84 -5.68
C ALA A 158 1.82 -23.76 -4.16
N GLU A 159 2.01 -22.55 -3.63
CA GLU A 159 2.34 -22.30 -2.23
C GLU A 159 1.31 -21.37 -1.59
N LEU A 160 0.85 -21.68 -0.38
CA LEU A 160 -0.03 -20.80 0.38
C LEU A 160 0.80 -19.83 1.22
N LEU A 161 0.78 -18.55 0.87
CA LEU A 161 1.43 -17.48 1.62
C LEU A 161 0.48 -16.90 2.67
N THR A 162 0.91 -16.98 3.93
CA THR A 162 0.24 -16.37 5.09
C THR A 162 0.96 -15.12 5.61
N HIS A 163 2.11 -14.79 5.02
CA HIS A 163 2.92 -13.62 5.33
C HIS A 163 3.44 -13.00 4.02
N PHE A 164 3.96 -11.78 4.10
CA PHE A 164 4.56 -11.11 2.95
C PHE A 164 6.00 -11.57 2.75
N THR A 165 6.41 -11.70 1.49
CA THR A 165 7.73 -12.20 1.09
C THR A 165 8.46 -11.15 0.24
N GLY A 166 9.71 -11.44 -0.14
CA GLY A 166 10.49 -10.57 -1.04
C GLY A 166 9.82 -10.32 -2.40
N ASP A 167 9.13 -11.33 -2.94
CA ASP A 167 8.42 -11.28 -4.23
C ASP A 167 6.90 -10.96 -4.10
N TYR A 168 6.35 -11.00 -2.88
CA TYR A 168 5.00 -10.58 -2.54
C TYR A 168 4.99 -9.58 -1.37
N LYS A 169 5.31 -8.32 -1.69
CA LYS A 169 5.45 -7.24 -0.71
C LYS A 169 4.13 -6.79 -0.08
N PHE A 170 4.23 -6.20 1.12
CA PHE A 170 3.13 -5.64 1.94
C PHE A 170 2.14 -4.76 1.17
N ILE A 171 2.59 -4.04 0.14
CA ILE A 171 1.76 -3.18 -0.70
C ILE A 171 0.59 -3.91 -1.40
N ASN A 172 0.65 -5.24 -1.50
CA ASN A 172 -0.43 -6.03 -2.07
C ASN A 172 -1.60 -6.25 -1.10
N ARG A 173 -1.43 -6.00 0.22
CA ARG A 173 -2.47 -5.96 1.27
C ARG A 173 -3.39 -7.19 1.45
N LEU A 174 -3.31 -8.18 0.58
CA LEU A 174 -4.14 -9.38 0.60
C LEU A 174 -3.34 -10.54 1.16
N LEU A 175 -3.84 -11.14 2.24
CA LEU A 175 -3.40 -12.42 2.80
C LEU A 175 -4.62 -13.17 3.39
N PRO A 176 -4.60 -14.51 3.40
CA PRO A 176 -3.62 -15.36 2.73
C PRO A 176 -3.79 -15.33 1.19
N VAL A 177 -2.75 -15.68 0.45
CA VAL A 177 -2.80 -15.82 -1.01
C VAL A 177 -2.08 -17.07 -1.48
N TRP A 178 -2.55 -17.67 -2.55
CA TRP A 178 -1.84 -18.72 -3.26
C TRP A 178 -0.87 -18.12 -4.27
N LYS A 179 0.40 -18.49 -4.16
CA LYS A 179 1.44 -18.24 -5.16
C LYS A 179 1.46 -19.40 -6.15
N ILE A 180 0.90 -19.19 -7.33
CA ILE A 180 0.81 -20.19 -8.40
C ILE A 180 1.86 -19.86 -9.47
N THR A 181 2.86 -20.73 -9.62
CA THR A 181 3.92 -20.61 -10.63
C THR A 181 3.67 -21.60 -11.75
N LEU A 182 3.56 -21.11 -13.00
CA LEU A 182 3.47 -21.99 -14.16
C LEU A 182 4.86 -22.32 -14.71
N ALA A 183 5.02 -23.53 -15.25
CA ALA A 183 6.24 -24.02 -15.90
C ALA A 183 6.41 -23.38 -17.29
N ARG A 184 6.60 -22.07 -17.31
CA ARG A 184 6.81 -21.24 -18.49
C ARG A 184 8.26 -20.75 -18.54
N PRO A 185 8.82 -20.46 -19.73
CA PRO A 185 10.18 -19.91 -19.84
C PRO A 185 10.40 -18.58 -19.10
N ASP A 186 9.33 -17.79 -18.91
CA ASP A 186 9.35 -16.51 -18.20
C ASP A 186 9.18 -16.63 -16.68
N GLY A 187 8.89 -17.83 -16.16
CA GLY A 187 8.66 -18.08 -14.74
C GLY A 187 7.45 -17.34 -14.17
N MET A 188 6.38 -17.18 -14.97
CA MET A 188 5.21 -16.42 -14.57
C MET A 188 4.55 -17.00 -13.31
N THR A 189 4.44 -16.14 -12.29
CA THR A 189 3.80 -16.41 -11.00
C THR A 189 2.59 -15.50 -10.82
N VAL A 190 1.45 -16.03 -10.40
CA VAL A 190 0.25 -15.25 -10.02
C VAL A 190 -0.08 -15.46 -8.56
N PHE A 191 -0.40 -14.38 -7.86
CA PHE A 191 -0.79 -14.40 -6.45
C PHE A 191 -2.31 -14.21 -6.36
N VAL A 192 -3.01 -15.24 -5.89
CA VAL A 192 -4.49 -15.31 -5.89
C VAL A 192 -5.02 -15.37 -4.46
N GLU A 193 -5.88 -14.42 -4.10
CA GLU A 193 -6.75 -14.52 -2.92
C GLU A 193 -8.06 -15.21 -3.32
N THR A 194 -8.23 -16.45 -2.91
CA THR A 194 -9.39 -17.28 -3.28
C THR A 194 -10.67 -16.87 -2.57
N GLY A 195 -10.55 -16.31 -1.36
CA GLY A 195 -11.66 -15.91 -0.49
C GLY A 195 -12.59 -14.83 -1.05
N GLN A 196 -12.12 -14.00 -1.99
CA GLN A 196 -12.97 -13.12 -2.82
C GLN A 196 -12.65 -13.23 -4.32
N SER A 197 -11.81 -14.19 -4.73
CA SER A 197 -11.45 -14.45 -6.13
C SER A 197 -10.74 -13.26 -6.76
N ARG A 198 -9.67 -12.79 -6.10
CA ARG A 198 -8.90 -11.61 -6.50
C ARG A 198 -7.46 -11.94 -6.83
N MET A 199 -6.91 -11.21 -7.79
CA MET A 199 -5.47 -11.19 -8.02
C MET A 199 -4.81 -10.15 -7.12
N GLY A 200 -3.82 -10.56 -6.31
CA GLY A 200 -2.97 -9.63 -5.57
C GLY A 200 -1.98 -8.93 -6.50
N THR A 201 -1.16 -9.72 -7.19
CA THR A 201 -0.21 -9.32 -8.23
C THR A 201 0.22 -10.54 -9.07
N PHE A 202 1.11 -10.32 -10.03
CA PHE A 202 1.74 -11.35 -10.85
C PHE A 202 3.15 -10.94 -11.23
N ASN A 203 4.11 -11.85 -11.28
CA ASN A 203 5.51 -11.56 -11.58
C ASN A 203 6.09 -12.61 -12.51
N ASN A 204 6.77 -12.19 -13.56
CA ASN A 204 7.75 -13.02 -14.28
C ASN A 204 9.14 -12.79 -13.69
N HIS A 205 10.16 -13.51 -14.19
CA HIS A 205 11.54 -13.37 -13.72
C HIS A 205 12.06 -11.92 -13.79
N ALA A 206 11.83 -11.22 -14.92
CA ALA A 206 12.29 -9.85 -15.09
C ALA A 206 11.68 -8.90 -14.04
N ARG A 207 10.35 -8.97 -13.83
CA ARG A 207 9.66 -8.15 -12.82
C ARG A 207 10.12 -8.53 -11.40
N ALA A 208 10.36 -9.81 -11.12
CA ALA A 208 10.89 -10.26 -9.83
C ALA A 208 12.29 -9.66 -9.56
N THR A 209 13.18 -9.63 -10.55
CA THR A 209 14.49 -8.96 -10.45
C THR A 209 14.34 -7.47 -10.17
N PHE A 210 13.45 -6.77 -10.88
CA PHE A 210 13.21 -5.35 -10.61
C PHE A 210 12.66 -5.08 -9.20
N LEU A 211 11.75 -5.94 -8.71
CA LEU A 211 11.24 -5.85 -7.34
C LEU A 211 12.36 -6.05 -6.32
N TRP A 212 13.27 -7.00 -6.56
CA TRP A 212 14.44 -7.22 -5.71
C TRP A 212 15.39 -6.01 -5.72
N VAL A 213 15.73 -5.49 -6.90
CA VAL A 213 16.57 -4.27 -7.04
C VAL A 213 15.94 -3.09 -6.30
N PHE A 214 14.64 -2.88 -6.48
CA PHE A 214 13.90 -1.83 -5.78
C PHE A 214 13.90 -2.05 -4.27
N GLY A 215 13.67 -3.27 -3.80
CA GLY A 215 13.75 -3.63 -2.39
C GLY A 215 15.11 -3.30 -1.77
N MET A 216 16.19 -3.76 -2.40
CA MET A 216 17.55 -3.54 -1.90
C MET A 216 17.97 -2.07 -1.95
N MET A 217 17.69 -1.38 -3.05
CA MET A 217 18.23 -0.03 -3.29
C MET A 217 17.32 1.11 -2.83
N HIS A 218 16.00 0.88 -2.77
CA HIS A 218 15.02 1.89 -2.38
C HIS A 218 14.52 1.73 -0.96
N ASN A 219 14.03 0.54 -0.61
CA ASN A 219 13.50 0.25 0.72
C ASN A 219 14.58 -0.14 1.72
N TRP A 220 15.80 -0.44 1.22
CA TRP A 220 16.89 -0.98 2.02
C TRP A 220 16.49 -2.26 2.75
N ASP A 221 15.91 -3.21 2.01
CA ASP A 221 15.46 -4.50 2.55
C ASP A 221 16.58 -5.27 3.28
N PHE A 222 17.86 -5.00 2.99
CA PHE A 222 18.99 -5.54 3.76
C PHE A 222 19.01 -5.10 5.24
N LEU A 223 18.22 -4.08 5.61
CA LEU A 223 17.98 -3.65 6.99
C LEU A 223 16.74 -4.29 7.62
N GLU A 224 15.98 -5.16 6.91
CA GLU A 224 14.80 -5.85 7.47
C GLU A 224 15.17 -6.76 8.66
N VAL A 225 16.46 -7.11 8.81
CA VAL A 225 16.98 -7.82 9.99
C VAL A 225 16.92 -6.98 11.28
N LEU A 226 16.74 -5.67 11.16
CA LEU A 226 16.63 -4.74 12.29
C LEU A 226 15.16 -4.54 12.68
N PRO A 227 14.87 -4.17 13.95
CA PRO A 227 13.54 -3.74 14.34
C PRO A 227 13.01 -2.63 13.43
N ARG A 228 11.74 -2.74 13.00
CA ARG A 228 11.14 -1.83 12.02
C ARG A 228 11.31 -0.33 12.35
N PRO A 229 11.15 0.15 13.60
CA PRO A 229 11.41 1.56 13.92
C PRO A 229 12.86 1.99 13.69
N LEU A 230 13.83 1.10 13.93
CA LEU A 230 15.24 1.37 13.69
C LEU A 230 15.56 1.40 12.19
N HIS A 231 15.04 0.45 11.40
CA HIS A 231 15.14 0.46 9.94
C HIS A 231 14.62 1.79 9.36
N LEU A 232 13.38 2.17 9.71
CA LEU A 232 12.78 3.43 9.25
C LEU A 232 13.53 4.65 9.78
N GLY A 233 14.03 4.61 11.01
CA GLY A 233 14.82 5.68 11.63
C GLY A 233 16.14 5.93 10.90
N ILE A 234 16.86 4.86 10.52
CA ILE A 234 18.09 4.97 9.72
C ILE A 234 17.79 5.63 8.37
N MET A 235 16.75 5.17 7.67
CA MET A 235 16.34 5.78 6.41
C MET A 235 15.99 7.27 6.59
N LEU A 236 15.24 7.61 7.64
CA LEU A 236 14.84 8.98 7.95
C LEU A 236 16.04 9.89 8.21
N VAL A 237 17.09 9.40 8.88
CA VAL A 237 18.34 10.14 9.08
C VAL A 237 18.99 10.45 7.73
N PHE A 238 19.12 9.46 6.85
CA PHE A 238 19.74 9.66 5.55
C PHE A 238 18.93 10.56 4.62
N THR A 239 17.59 10.41 4.55
CA THR A 239 16.74 11.33 3.77
C THR A 239 16.83 12.76 4.33
N THR A 240 16.99 12.89 5.65
CA THR A 240 17.18 14.19 6.30
C THR A 240 18.50 14.85 5.95
N ILE A 241 19.61 14.10 5.98
CA ILE A 241 20.91 14.59 5.53
C ILE A 241 20.87 15.00 4.05
N ILE A 242 20.13 14.27 3.21
CA ILE A 242 19.97 14.61 1.79
C ILE A 242 19.26 15.95 1.60
N TRP A 243 18.08 16.15 2.18
CA TRP A 243 17.37 17.40 1.96
C TRP A 243 18.09 18.59 2.61
N LEU A 244 18.80 18.39 3.73
CA LEU A 244 19.70 19.40 4.31
C LEU A 244 20.89 19.73 3.39
N SER A 245 21.48 18.73 2.76
CA SER A 245 22.54 18.92 1.75
C SER A 245 22.01 19.73 0.56
N ALA A 246 20.85 19.37 0.02
CA ALA A 246 20.21 20.10 -1.09
C ALA A 246 19.87 21.56 -0.69
N LEU A 247 19.26 21.74 0.49
CA LEU A 247 18.94 23.06 1.04
C LEU A 247 20.18 23.93 1.21
N SER A 248 21.28 23.37 1.74
CA SER A 248 22.54 24.11 1.88
C SER A 248 23.10 24.57 0.53
N GLY A 249 22.94 23.78 -0.54
CA GLY A 249 23.30 24.17 -1.91
C GLY A 249 22.47 25.36 -2.41
N LEU A 250 21.15 25.33 -2.20
CA LEU A 250 20.24 26.43 -2.53
C LEU A 250 20.60 27.72 -1.77
N VAL A 251 20.87 27.62 -0.47
CA VAL A 251 21.26 28.77 0.38
C VAL A 251 22.61 29.35 -0.03
N ILE A 252 23.63 28.51 -0.31
CA ILE A 252 24.93 28.96 -0.82
C ILE A 252 24.76 29.77 -2.11
N TYR A 253 23.96 29.25 -3.06
CA TYR A 253 23.76 29.94 -4.32
C TYR A 253 22.95 31.24 -4.13
N GLY A 254 21.86 31.23 -3.35
CA GLY A 254 21.04 32.41 -3.12
C GLY A 254 21.80 33.57 -2.47
N PHE A 255 22.61 33.30 -1.43
CA PHE A 255 23.21 34.36 -0.60
C PHE A 255 24.68 34.67 -0.91
N VAL A 256 25.40 33.73 -1.53
CA VAL A 256 26.87 33.81 -1.68
C VAL A 256 27.33 33.76 -3.15
N ARG A 257 26.42 33.68 -4.14
CA ARG A 257 26.76 33.60 -5.58
C ARG A 257 27.76 34.64 -6.08
N ARG A 258 27.70 35.88 -5.58
CA ARG A 258 28.62 36.95 -6.02
C ARG A 258 30.07 36.79 -5.51
N LYS A 259 30.31 35.96 -4.49
CA LYS A 259 31.65 35.67 -3.93
C LYS A 259 32.26 34.36 -4.43
N LEU A 260 31.53 33.66 -5.29
CA LEU A 260 31.92 32.36 -5.80
C LEU A 260 33.02 32.52 -6.86
N ARG A 261 34.15 31.82 -6.67
CA ARG A 261 35.28 31.83 -7.62
C ARG A 261 34.80 31.44 -9.03
N GLN A 262 35.11 32.29 -10.01
CA GLN A 262 34.90 32.04 -11.43
C GLN A 262 36.11 31.31 -12.04
N PRO A 263 35.94 30.60 -13.17
CA PRO A 263 37.05 30.01 -13.90
C PRO A 263 38.07 31.09 -14.30
N ARG A 264 39.36 30.83 -14.09
CA ARG A 264 40.42 31.80 -14.38
C ARG A 264 40.81 31.87 -15.86
N SER A 265 40.66 30.76 -16.59
CA SER A 265 40.94 30.64 -18.02
C SER A 265 40.14 29.50 -18.65
N ALA A 266 40.18 29.37 -19.98
CA ALA A 266 39.59 28.21 -20.68
C ALA A 266 40.24 26.87 -20.25
N GLN A 267 41.48 26.91 -19.78
CA GLN A 267 42.24 25.73 -19.33
C GLN A 267 42.00 25.38 -17.85
N ASP A 268 41.30 26.21 -17.07
CA ASP A 268 40.98 25.97 -15.66
C ASP A 268 39.90 24.88 -15.51
N LYS A 269 40.32 23.62 -15.69
CA LYS A 269 39.45 22.43 -15.63
C LYS A 269 38.67 22.35 -14.32
N VAL A 270 39.30 22.70 -13.19
CA VAL A 270 38.67 22.65 -11.85
C VAL A 270 37.68 23.79 -11.65
N GLY A 271 38.01 25.02 -12.07
CA GLY A 271 37.11 26.17 -12.01
C GLY A 271 35.84 25.95 -12.82
N TRP A 272 35.97 25.38 -14.03
CA TRP A 272 34.83 24.97 -14.86
C TRP A 272 34.01 23.86 -14.23
N LEU A 273 34.64 22.83 -13.64
CA LEU A 273 33.97 21.77 -12.90
C LEU A 273 33.14 22.35 -11.75
N ARG A 274 33.69 23.27 -10.95
CA ARG A 274 32.94 23.95 -9.89
C ARG A 274 31.76 24.73 -10.45
N ARG A 275 31.93 25.48 -11.55
CA ARG A 275 30.85 26.28 -12.15
C ARG A 275 29.70 25.38 -12.63
N ARG A 276 30.01 24.30 -13.35
CA ARG A 276 29.02 23.32 -13.84
C ARG A 276 28.29 22.63 -12.71
N HIS A 277 28.99 22.17 -11.66
CA HIS A 277 28.37 21.59 -10.47
C HIS A 277 27.35 22.54 -9.84
N ARG A 278 27.71 23.83 -9.69
CA ARG A 278 26.83 24.86 -9.11
C ARG A 278 25.60 25.14 -9.97
N THR A 279 25.77 25.24 -11.30
CA THR A 279 24.66 25.54 -12.21
C THR A 279 23.70 24.36 -12.34
N LEU A 280 24.22 23.14 -12.56
CA LEU A 280 23.39 21.93 -12.64
C LEU A 280 22.77 21.61 -11.28
N GLY A 281 23.55 21.78 -10.21
CA GLY A 281 23.11 21.57 -8.84
C GLY A 281 21.96 22.47 -8.42
N LEU A 282 21.81 23.68 -8.98
CA LEU A 282 20.67 24.55 -8.64
C LEU A 282 19.33 23.95 -9.07
N TRP A 283 19.26 23.47 -10.32
CA TRP A 283 18.07 22.83 -10.87
C TRP A 283 17.73 21.55 -10.10
N VAL A 284 18.76 20.72 -9.87
CA VAL A 284 18.62 19.42 -9.20
C VAL A 284 18.36 19.56 -7.71
N ALA A 285 18.89 20.58 -7.03
CA ALA A 285 18.73 20.76 -5.59
C ALA A 285 17.28 21.06 -5.20
N PHE A 286 16.53 21.81 -6.01
CA PHE A 286 15.10 22.03 -5.72
C PHE A 286 14.30 20.73 -5.77
N VAL A 287 14.53 19.91 -6.79
CA VAL A 287 13.89 18.59 -6.94
C VAL A 287 14.33 17.66 -5.81
N THR A 288 15.63 17.59 -5.53
CA THR A 288 16.17 16.75 -4.45
C THR A 288 15.60 17.17 -3.09
N PHE A 289 15.53 18.47 -2.82
CA PHE A 289 14.99 19.01 -1.57
C PHE A 289 13.53 18.62 -1.38
N THR A 290 12.66 18.90 -2.37
CA THR A 290 11.23 18.59 -2.27
C THR A 290 10.96 17.09 -2.20
N PHE A 291 11.65 16.30 -3.02
CA PHE A 291 11.52 14.85 -3.07
C PHE A 291 11.97 14.17 -1.78
N ALA A 292 13.14 14.54 -1.24
CA ALA A 292 13.69 13.96 -0.02
C ALA A 292 12.99 14.47 1.26
N LEU A 293 12.53 15.73 1.28
CA LEU A 293 11.70 16.25 2.37
C LEU A 293 10.36 15.51 2.44
N SER A 294 9.72 15.29 1.29
CA SER A 294 8.49 14.49 1.20
C SER A 294 8.72 13.04 1.62
N ALA A 295 9.84 12.43 1.22
CA ALA A 295 10.22 11.09 1.69
C ALA A 295 10.42 11.03 3.21
N SER A 296 11.10 12.02 3.81
CA SER A 296 11.24 12.10 5.27
C SER A 296 9.87 12.19 5.96
N TYR A 297 8.94 12.98 5.43
CA TYR A 297 7.59 13.07 5.99
C TYR A 297 6.83 11.74 5.87
N HIS A 298 6.94 11.05 4.73
CA HIS A 298 6.36 9.74 4.51
C HIS A 298 6.93 8.67 5.47
N LEU A 299 8.25 8.67 5.67
CA LEU A 299 8.92 7.77 6.62
C LEU A 299 8.50 8.05 8.06
N TRP A 300 8.38 9.33 8.44
CA TRP A 300 7.91 9.74 9.76
C TRP A 300 6.50 9.21 10.04
N GLN A 301 5.56 9.36 9.09
CA GLN A 301 4.21 8.83 9.22
C GLN A 301 4.19 7.29 9.33
N LYS A 302 5.09 6.61 8.61
CA LYS A 302 5.24 5.14 8.66
C LYS A 302 5.79 4.60 9.98
N LEU A 303 6.29 5.44 10.88
CA LEU A 303 6.63 5.03 12.25
C LEU A 303 5.37 4.69 13.05
N THR A 304 4.21 5.25 12.69
CA THR A 304 2.93 4.83 13.24
C THR A 304 2.55 3.45 12.67
N PRO A 305 2.33 2.44 13.53
CA PRO A 305 1.96 1.11 13.07
C PRO A 305 0.65 1.08 12.30
N ASP A 306 0.57 0.19 11.30
CA ASP A 306 -0.63 0.00 10.48
C ASP A 306 -1.57 -0.99 11.19
N ARG A 307 -2.59 -0.46 11.88
CA ARG A 307 -3.48 -1.23 12.76
C ARG A 307 -4.68 -1.85 12.07
N ARG A 308 -4.75 -1.88 10.74
CA ARG A 308 -5.96 -2.39 10.06
C ARG A 308 -6.22 -3.88 10.29
N ASN A 309 -5.17 -4.64 10.58
CA ASN A 309 -5.26 -6.08 10.81
C ASN A 309 -5.66 -6.41 12.25
N ASP A 310 -5.57 -5.44 13.17
CA ASP A 310 -6.02 -5.56 14.57
C ASP A 310 -7.54 -5.74 14.65
N VAL A 311 -8.26 -5.32 13.61
CA VAL A 311 -9.72 -5.33 13.56
C VAL A 311 -10.23 -6.07 12.33
N ALA A 312 -11.04 -7.08 12.59
CA ALA A 312 -11.88 -7.74 11.60
C ALA A 312 -13.03 -8.40 12.34
N ARG A 313 -14.24 -8.35 11.77
CA ARG A 313 -15.37 -9.07 12.34
C ARG A 313 -15.35 -10.50 11.81
N ARG A 314 -15.24 -11.47 12.72
CA ARG A 314 -15.45 -12.89 12.42
C ARG A 314 -16.80 -13.30 12.99
N THR A 315 -17.80 -13.43 12.13
CA THR A 315 -19.14 -13.90 12.50
C THR A 315 -19.32 -15.34 12.10
N THR A 316 -20.03 -16.11 12.92
CA THR A 316 -20.48 -17.46 12.57
C THR A 316 -21.99 -17.48 12.33
N PHE A 317 -22.42 -18.39 11.47
CA PHE A 317 -23.80 -18.64 11.10
C PHE A 317 -24.06 -20.13 11.26
N GLY A 318 -25.05 -20.48 12.08
CA GLY A 318 -25.49 -21.86 12.22
C GLY A 318 -26.20 -22.33 10.96
N ALA A 319 -26.05 -23.61 10.58
CA ALA A 319 -26.74 -24.16 9.42
C ALA A 319 -28.27 -23.99 9.53
N ALA A 320 -28.82 -24.11 10.74
CA ALA A 320 -30.25 -23.89 11.02
C ALA A 320 -30.70 -22.43 10.87
N GLU A 321 -29.79 -21.46 10.88
CA GLU A 321 -30.13 -20.05 10.63
C GLU A 321 -30.38 -19.77 9.14
N LEU A 322 -29.97 -20.68 8.24
CA LEU A 322 -30.13 -20.57 6.79
C LEU A 322 -31.44 -21.21 6.31
N ALA A 323 -32.55 -20.92 7.00
CA ALA A 323 -33.85 -21.56 6.77
C ALA A 323 -34.51 -21.19 5.43
N TRP A 324 -34.33 -19.95 4.97
CA TRP A 324 -34.82 -19.50 3.67
C TRP A 324 -33.89 -20.00 2.55
N PRO A 325 -34.41 -20.76 1.56
CA PRO A 325 -33.58 -21.40 0.55
C PRO A 325 -32.80 -20.39 -0.30
N LEU A 326 -31.50 -20.62 -0.47
CA LEU A 326 -30.64 -19.77 -1.29
C LEU A 326 -31.14 -19.65 -2.74
N THR A 327 -31.72 -20.71 -3.31
CA THR A 327 -32.29 -20.67 -4.67
C THR A 327 -33.41 -19.64 -4.81
N GLN A 328 -34.21 -19.44 -3.76
CA GLN A 328 -35.22 -18.36 -3.73
C GLN A 328 -34.57 -16.98 -3.59
N ALA A 329 -33.48 -16.88 -2.82
CA ALA A 329 -32.72 -15.63 -2.66
C ALA A 329 -32.07 -15.15 -3.96
N LEU A 330 -31.75 -16.06 -4.88
CA LEU A 330 -31.25 -15.72 -6.22
C LEU A 330 -32.35 -15.29 -7.19
N GLY A 331 -33.64 -15.41 -6.81
CA GLY A 331 -34.77 -14.96 -7.60
C GLY A 331 -34.92 -13.44 -7.56
N GLY A 332 -35.19 -12.82 -8.70
CA GLY A 332 -35.40 -11.38 -8.80
C GLY A 332 -35.20 -10.85 -10.23
N PRO A 333 -35.53 -9.57 -10.47
CA PRO A 333 -35.39 -8.95 -11.78
C PRO A 333 -33.93 -8.74 -12.19
N GLU A 334 -33.03 -8.53 -11.22
CA GLU A 334 -31.61 -8.32 -11.47
C GLU A 334 -30.80 -9.58 -11.12
N PRO A 335 -29.93 -10.06 -12.03
CA PRO A 335 -29.19 -11.28 -11.80
C PRO A 335 -28.12 -11.10 -10.73
N VAL A 336 -28.20 -11.89 -9.67
CA VAL A 336 -27.20 -11.94 -8.59
C VAL A 336 -25.90 -12.54 -9.13
N THR A 337 -24.77 -11.89 -8.84
CA THR A 337 -23.42 -12.31 -9.28
C THR A 337 -22.54 -12.76 -8.11
N GLN A 338 -22.82 -12.26 -6.90
CA GLN A 338 -22.08 -12.64 -5.70
C GLN A 338 -23.04 -12.84 -4.53
N LEU A 339 -22.69 -13.79 -3.68
CA LEU A 339 -23.36 -14.12 -2.44
C LEU A 339 -22.32 -14.13 -1.33
N SER A 340 -22.66 -13.54 -0.19
CA SER A 340 -21.96 -13.75 1.08
C SER A 340 -22.95 -13.71 2.24
N LEU A 341 -22.51 -14.11 3.44
CA LEU A 341 -23.27 -13.97 4.67
C LEU A 341 -22.86 -12.71 5.41
N ALA A 342 -23.82 -12.04 6.04
CA ALA A 342 -23.60 -10.89 6.90
C ALA A 342 -24.51 -10.99 8.13
N ARG A 343 -24.00 -10.56 9.29
CA ARG A 343 -24.81 -10.43 10.51
C ARG A 343 -24.97 -8.96 10.84
N VAL A 344 -26.20 -8.47 10.72
CA VAL A 344 -26.55 -7.06 10.95
C VAL A 344 -27.48 -7.00 12.14
N SER A 345 -27.09 -6.24 13.17
CA SER A 345 -27.84 -6.13 14.43
C SER A 345 -28.17 -7.50 15.05
N GLY A 346 -27.22 -8.43 14.97
CA GLY A 346 -27.35 -9.80 15.47
C GLY A 346 -28.14 -10.76 14.57
N GLN A 347 -28.84 -10.29 13.53
CA GLN A 347 -29.63 -11.14 12.63
C GLN A 347 -28.85 -11.57 11.38
N PRO A 348 -29.02 -12.81 10.89
CA PRO A 348 -28.33 -13.32 9.70
C PRO A 348 -29.02 -12.89 8.40
N TYR A 349 -28.21 -12.40 7.45
CA TYR A 349 -28.65 -11.97 6.13
C TYR A 349 -27.78 -12.60 5.02
N TYR A 350 -28.42 -12.95 3.90
CA TYR A 350 -27.75 -13.09 2.62
C TYR A 350 -27.46 -11.70 2.07
N ARG A 351 -26.17 -11.40 1.86
CA ARG A 351 -25.72 -10.24 1.08
C ARG A 351 -25.60 -10.67 -0.38
N LEU A 352 -26.51 -10.16 -1.20
CA LEU A 352 -26.64 -10.48 -2.63
C LEU A 352 -26.16 -9.29 -3.44
N VAL A 353 -25.15 -9.47 -4.29
CA VAL A 353 -24.68 -8.40 -5.19
C VAL A 353 -25.16 -8.68 -6.60
N SER A 354 -25.97 -7.78 -7.13
CA SER A 354 -26.44 -7.81 -8.51
C SER A 354 -25.72 -6.74 -9.34
N LYS A 355 -25.61 -6.98 -10.64
CA LYS A 355 -25.12 -6.00 -11.60
C LYS A 355 -26.31 -5.43 -12.36
N LYS A 356 -26.56 -4.13 -12.21
CA LYS A 356 -27.60 -3.39 -12.91
C LYS A 356 -27.31 -3.32 -14.42
N ALA A 357 -28.34 -2.96 -15.19
CA ALA A 357 -28.22 -2.78 -16.64
C ALA A 357 -27.19 -1.70 -17.04
N ASP A 358 -27.03 -0.67 -16.20
CA ASP A 358 -26.01 0.39 -16.36
C ASP A 358 -24.58 -0.05 -15.95
N GLY A 359 -24.43 -1.29 -15.48
CA GLY A 359 -23.18 -1.88 -15.04
C GLY A 359 -22.81 -1.61 -13.58
N GLN A 360 -23.60 -0.81 -12.84
CA GLN A 360 -23.36 -0.56 -11.42
C GLN A 360 -23.68 -1.80 -10.57
N LEU A 361 -22.90 -1.99 -9.51
CA LEU A 361 -23.14 -3.06 -8.54
C LEU A 361 -24.11 -2.55 -7.48
N GLN A 362 -25.13 -3.34 -7.16
CA GLN A 362 -26.05 -3.09 -6.06
C GLN A 362 -26.04 -4.27 -5.09
N ALA A 363 -25.85 -3.98 -3.80
CA ALA A 363 -25.96 -4.97 -2.75
C ALA A 363 -27.35 -4.92 -2.09
N GLN A 364 -28.01 -6.07 -1.95
CA GLN A 364 -29.25 -6.26 -1.21
C GLN A 364 -29.02 -7.23 -0.06
N TYR A 365 -29.73 -7.01 1.05
CA TYR A 365 -29.62 -7.84 2.25
C TYR A 365 -30.97 -8.48 2.50
N ARG A 366 -31.05 -9.80 2.42
CA ARG A 366 -32.29 -10.54 2.69
C ARG A 366 -32.10 -11.50 3.84
N SER A 367 -33.02 -11.47 4.80
CA SER A 367 -32.99 -12.32 5.98
C SER A 367 -32.84 -13.78 5.56
N THR A 368 -31.90 -14.51 6.18
CA THR A 368 -31.72 -15.93 5.86
C THR A 368 -32.83 -16.81 6.44
N ARG A 369 -33.79 -16.23 7.18
CA ARG A 369 -34.90 -16.97 7.80
C ARG A 369 -36.18 -16.94 6.97
N ASP A 370 -36.52 -15.78 6.44
CA ASP A 370 -37.81 -15.51 5.77
C ASP A 370 -37.68 -14.67 4.49
N GLY A 371 -36.47 -14.27 4.11
CA GLY A 371 -36.21 -13.52 2.88
C GLY A 371 -36.60 -12.04 2.91
N GLN A 372 -37.01 -11.51 4.08
CA GLN A 372 -37.34 -10.09 4.23
C GLN A 372 -36.13 -9.22 3.88
N LEU A 373 -36.36 -8.20 3.05
CA LEU A 373 -35.36 -7.22 2.66
C LEU A 373 -35.03 -6.32 3.86
N LEU A 374 -33.74 -6.11 4.12
CA LEU A 374 -33.25 -5.08 5.02
C LEU A 374 -32.95 -3.80 4.21
N PRO A 375 -33.74 -2.72 4.40
CA PRO A 375 -33.47 -1.43 3.74
C PRO A 375 -32.10 -0.90 4.13
N ASP A 376 -31.35 -0.40 3.14
CA ASP A 376 -30.00 0.14 3.30
C ASP A 376 -29.02 -0.82 4.00
N GLY A 377 -29.22 -2.13 3.84
CA GLY A 377 -28.43 -3.15 4.55
C GLY A 377 -26.92 -3.00 4.40
N GLU A 378 -26.42 -2.58 3.22
CA GLU A 378 -24.99 -2.35 3.00
C GLU A 378 -24.44 -1.22 3.90
N PHE A 379 -25.16 -0.10 3.96
CA PHE A 379 -24.76 1.04 4.79
C PHE A 379 -24.95 0.76 6.28
N ARG A 380 -26.03 0.07 6.67
CA ARG A 380 -26.27 -0.33 8.07
C ARG A 380 -25.18 -1.27 8.56
N TYR A 381 -24.86 -2.30 7.79
CA TYR A 381 -23.83 -3.27 8.14
C TYR A 381 -22.44 -2.62 8.20
N ALA A 382 -22.09 -1.81 7.20
CA ALA A 382 -20.82 -1.09 7.18
C ALA A 382 -20.69 -0.10 8.36
N SER A 383 -21.79 0.57 8.73
CA SER A 383 -21.83 1.48 9.89
C SER A 383 -21.60 0.74 11.20
N GLU A 384 -22.24 -0.41 11.38
CA GLU A 384 -22.04 -1.26 12.55
C GLU A 384 -20.58 -1.76 12.67
N LEU A 385 -19.99 -2.20 11.55
CA LEU A 385 -18.59 -2.60 11.48
C LEU A 385 -17.64 -1.43 11.80
N ALA A 386 -17.88 -0.25 11.22
CA ALA A 386 -17.03 0.90 11.45
C ALA A 386 -17.10 1.41 12.89
N GLN A 387 -18.27 1.42 13.52
CA GLN A 387 -18.40 1.76 14.93
C GLN A 387 -17.63 0.78 15.81
N GLU A 388 -17.75 -0.53 15.56
CA GLU A 388 -16.97 -1.55 16.26
C GLU A 388 -15.45 -1.34 16.09
N PHE A 389 -15.01 -1.14 14.85
CA PHE A 389 -13.59 -0.97 14.55
C PHE A 389 -13.05 0.33 15.13
N ASN A 390 -13.81 1.43 15.03
CA ASN A 390 -13.42 2.72 15.59
C ASN A 390 -13.29 2.64 17.12
N ALA A 391 -14.21 1.96 17.80
CA ALA A 391 -14.14 1.74 19.25
C ALA A 391 -12.89 0.94 19.64
N LYS A 392 -12.57 -0.15 18.92
CA LYS A 392 -11.35 -0.96 19.16
C LYS A 392 -10.06 -0.21 18.86
N LEU A 393 -10.04 0.59 17.79
CA LEU A 393 -8.85 1.36 17.38
C LEU A 393 -8.60 2.57 18.28
N SER A 394 -9.65 3.16 18.86
CA SER A 394 -9.55 4.27 19.80
C SER A 394 -9.00 3.87 21.17
N GLN A 395 -9.01 2.58 21.52
CA GLN A 395 -8.37 2.11 22.75
C GLN A 395 -6.84 2.18 22.61
N PRO A 396 -6.12 2.61 23.67
CA PRO A 396 -4.66 2.57 23.68
C PRO A 396 -4.18 1.14 23.44
N MET A 397 -3.08 0.98 22.70
CA MET A 397 -2.50 -0.34 22.46
C MET A 397 -2.24 -1.05 23.79
N ASN A 398 -2.98 -2.12 24.07
CA ASN A 398 -2.58 -3.05 25.10
C ASN A 398 -1.25 -3.68 24.65
N ALA A 399 -0.20 -3.52 25.46
CA ALA A 399 1.17 -3.93 25.16
C ALA A 399 1.33 -5.42 24.77
N ALA A 400 0.31 -6.25 24.99
CA ALA A 400 0.28 -7.67 24.63
C ALA A 400 0.07 -7.96 23.12
N ALA A 401 -0.44 -7.01 22.32
CA ALA A 401 -0.69 -7.24 20.88
C ALA A 401 0.53 -6.97 19.99
N ALA A 402 1.56 -6.30 20.52
CA ALA A 402 2.77 -5.94 19.77
C ALA A 402 3.71 -7.12 19.50
N SER A 403 3.49 -8.28 20.11
CA SER A 403 4.33 -9.48 19.96
C SER A 403 3.90 -10.42 18.82
N ALA A 404 2.78 -10.14 18.13
CA ALA A 404 2.26 -11.02 17.08
C ALA A 404 2.76 -10.67 15.65
N GLU A 405 3.47 -9.55 15.46
CA GLU A 405 4.03 -9.16 14.14
C GLU A 405 5.56 -9.27 14.07
N SER A 406 6.25 -9.76 15.12
CA SER A 406 7.66 -10.13 15.05
C SER A 406 7.81 -11.64 14.81
N GLY A 407 7.50 -12.07 13.59
CA GLY A 407 7.67 -13.45 13.13
C GLY A 407 8.92 -13.64 12.27
N SER A 408 10.10 -13.26 12.75
CA SER A 408 11.38 -13.81 12.27
C SER A 408 12.39 -13.86 13.42
N ALA A 409 12.21 -14.81 14.31
CA ALA A 409 13.29 -15.32 15.14
C ALA A 409 13.11 -16.83 15.22
N MET A 410 14.17 -17.55 14.87
CA MET A 410 14.27 -18.99 15.03
C MET A 410 13.81 -19.40 16.42
N ALA A 411 12.94 -20.41 16.49
CA ALA A 411 12.75 -21.14 17.72
C ALA A 411 14.11 -21.72 18.14
N ASP A 412 14.53 -21.38 19.36
CA ASP A 412 15.76 -21.85 19.98
C ASP A 412 15.62 -23.38 20.19
N CYS A 413 16.29 -24.15 19.34
CA CYS A 413 16.31 -25.61 19.42
C CYS A 413 17.29 -26.06 20.50
N CYS A 414 16.95 -26.00 21.79
CA CYS A 414 17.64 -26.72 22.87
C CYS A 414 16.95 -26.60 24.26
N ALA A 415 15.72 -27.11 24.39
CA ALA A 415 15.15 -27.37 25.71
C ALA A 415 14.39 -28.72 25.72
N PRO A 416 14.68 -29.64 26.66
CA PRO A 416 14.01 -30.95 26.73
C PRO A 416 12.54 -30.81 27.16
N PRO A 417 11.67 -31.77 26.78
CA PRO A 417 10.24 -31.69 27.03
C PRO A 417 9.93 -32.08 28.48
N GLU A 418 9.32 -31.18 29.26
CA GLU A 418 8.70 -31.54 30.53
C GLU A 418 7.18 -31.77 30.37
N PRO A 419 6.60 -32.70 31.16
CA PRO A 419 5.35 -33.38 30.81
C PRO A 419 4.10 -32.52 31.05
N ALA A 420 3.12 -32.76 30.19
CA ALA A 420 1.80 -32.16 30.21
C ALA A 420 1.08 -32.34 31.56
N THR A 421 0.69 -31.23 32.18
CA THR A 421 -0.45 -31.19 33.10
C THR A 421 -1.58 -30.41 32.45
N ALA A 422 -2.65 -31.13 32.19
CA ALA A 422 -3.88 -30.62 31.60
C ALA A 422 -4.62 -29.76 32.62
N THR A 423 -4.75 -28.47 32.33
CA THR A 423 -5.79 -27.64 32.92
C THR A 423 -6.64 -27.08 31.79
N ALA A 424 -7.73 -27.78 31.50
CA ALA A 424 -8.72 -27.39 30.51
C ALA A 424 -9.41 -26.10 30.96
N THR A 425 -8.95 -24.94 30.47
CA THR A 425 -9.77 -23.73 30.50
C THR A 425 -10.73 -23.81 29.32
N LYS A 426 -11.96 -24.27 29.58
CA LYS A 426 -13.10 -24.13 28.68
C LYS A 426 -13.27 -22.64 28.33
N THR A 427 -12.77 -22.21 27.18
CA THR A 427 -13.17 -20.94 26.59
C THR A 427 -14.58 -21.12 26.06
N ALA A 428 -15.56 -20.69 26.84
CA ALA A 428 -16.96 -20.69 26.45
C ALA A 428 -17.12 -19.92 25.13
N LEU A 429 -17.79 -20.56 24.18
CA LEU A 429 -18.39 -19.93 23.00
C LEU A 429 -19.39 -18.87 23.48
N GLY A 430 -18.95 -17.62 23.55
CA GLY A 430 -19.81 -16.48 23.80
C GLY A 430 -20.61 -16.15 22.54
N LEU A 431 -21.93 -16.37 22.60
CA LEU A 431 -22.91 -15.67 21.77
C LEU A 431 -22.62 -14.16 21.87
N PRO A 432 -22.54 -13.39 20.77
CA PRO A 432 -22.43 -11.95 20.89
C PRO A 432 -23.73 -11.42 21.49
N ALA A 433 -23.66 -10.99 22.75
CA ALA A 433 -24.68 -10.17 23.37
C ALA A 433 -24.87 -8.91 22.52
N ALA A 434 -26.12 -8.60 22.20
CA ALA A 434 -26.54 -7.32 21.68
C ALA A 434 -26.24 -6.24 22.72
N GLY A 435 -25.02 -5.72 22.70
CA GLY A 435 -24.63 -4.54 23.48
C GLY A 435 -24.96 -3.29 22.67
N GLN A 436 -25.67 -2.35 23.28
CA GLN A 436 -25.81 -1.00 22.74
C GLN A 436 -24.41 -0.40 22.51
N ALA A 437 -24.20 0.16 21.32
CA ALA A 437 -22.93 0.78 20.95
C ALA A 437 -22.59 1.91 21.94
N PRO A 438 -21.39 1.92 22.54
CA PRO A 438 -20.94 3.07 23.32
C PRO A 438 -20.87 4.30 22.40
N ALA A 439 -21.08 5.50 22.96
CA ALA A 439 -21.11 6.75 22.23
C ALA A 439 -19.77 7.02 21.52
N THR A 440 -19.65 6.53 20.29
CA THR A 440 -18.56 6.79 19.35
C THR A 440 -18.77 8.16 18.71
N ALA A 441 -17.67 8.82 18.32
CA ALA A 441 -17.65 9.98 17.43
C ALA A 441 -18.79 9.94 16.40
N ALA A 442 -19.46 11.07 16.16
CA ALA A 442 -20.64 11.09 15.31
C ALA A 442 -20.26 10.66 13.88
N LEU A 443 -20.92 9.61 13.39
CA LEU A 443 -20.72 9.11 12.04
C LEU A 443 -21.34 10.11 11.05
N LEU A 444 -20.51 10.64 10.15
CA LEU A 444 -20.96 11.39 8.97
C LEU A 444 -21.56 10.43 7.93
N SER A 445 -22.28 10.97 6.95
CA SER A 445 -22.98 10.16 5.93
C SER A 445 -22.05 9.14 5.25
N PRO A 446 -22.45 7.85 5.18
CA PRO A 446 -21.63 6.83 4.54
C PRO A 446 -21.66 6.96 3.01
N GLU A 447 -20.53 6.67 2.37
CA GLU A 447 -20.37 6.76 0.91
C GLU A 447 -19.88 5.43 0.33
N LEU A 448 -20.53 4.94 -0.73
CA LEU A 448 -20.08 3.72 -1.42
C LEU A 448 -18.96 4.04 -2.41
N ILE A 449 -17.81 3.39 -2.24
CA ILE A 449 -16.63 3.54 -3.08
C ILE A 449 -16.47 2.29 -3.95
N THR A 450 -16.61 2.48 -5.27
CA THR A 450 -16.55 1.41 -6.28
C THR A 450 -15.33 1.53 -7.21
N LYS A 451 -14.51 2.57 -7.04
CA LYS A 451 -13.28 2.81 -7.80
C LYS A 451 -12.20 3.37 -6.90
N PHE A 452 -10.94 3.11 -7.28
CA PHE A 452 -9.79 3.71 -6.60
C PHE A 452 -9.60 5.15 -7.09
N ALA A 453 -9.67 6.11 -6.16
CA ALA A 453 -9.49 7.52 -6.46
C ALA A 453 -9.17 8.32 -5.18
N GLY A 454 -8.55 9.49 -5.34
CA GLY A 454 -8.26 10.41 -4.24
C GLY A 454 -7.46 9.74 -3.12
N GLU A 455 -7.94 9.88 -1.88
CA GLU A 455 -7.31 9.29 -0.70
C GLU A 455 -7.42 7.75 -0.64
N TYR A 456 -8.36 7.13 -1.38
CA TYR A 456 -8.52 5.68 -1.46
C TYR A 456 -7.93 5.12 -2.76
N GLY A 457 -6.60 5.08 -2.83
CA GLY A 457 -5.85 4.62 -4.01
C GLY A 457 -5.82 3.09 -4.21
N PHE A 458 -5.33 2.67 -5.38
CA PHE A 458 -5.26 1.25 -5.81
C PHE A 458 -4.44 0.34 -4.88
N VAL A 459 -3.60 0.94 -4.02
CA VAL A 459 -2.80 0.23 -3.02
C VAL A 459 -3.65 -0.45 -1.95
N ASN A 460 -4.93 -0.10 -1.82
CA ASN A 460 -5.84 -0.70 -0.84
C ASN A 460 -6.43 -2.03 -1.30
N LYS A 461 -6.44 -2.31 -2.61
CA LYS A 461 -6.72 -3.63 -3.23
C LYS A 461 -8.11 -4.22 -2.96
N ARG A 462 -9.01 -3.50 -2.28
CA ARG A 462 -10.37 -3.94 -1.94
C ARG A 462 -11.39 -3.00 -2.57
N LEU A 463 -12.37 -3.55 -3.25
CA LEU A 463 -13.54 -2.86 -3.79
C LEU A 463 -14.69 -3.87 -3.92
N PRO A 464 -15.95 -3.44 -3.79
CA PRO A 464 -16.36 -2.13 -3.28
C PRO A 464 -16.13 -2.02 -1.76
N VAL A 465 -15.99 -0.80 -1.26
CA VAL A 465 -15.92 -0.50 0.18
C VAL A 465 -16.86 0.65 0.51
N VAL A 466 -17.31 0.72 1.76
CA VAL A 466 -18.06 1.88 2.25
C VAL A 466 -17.11 2.75 3.07
N LYS A 467 -17.05 4.04 2.72
CA LYS A 467 -16.33 5.07 3.47
C LYS A 467 -17.23 5.60 4.58
N LEU A 468 -16.71 5.58 5.80
CA LEU A 468 -17.39 6.00 7.02
C LEU A 468 -16.50 7.04 7.72
N ALA A 469 -16.86 8.31 7.57
CA ALA A 469 -16.12 9.43 8.17
C ALA A 469 -16.71 9.76 9.54
N PHE A 470 -15.85 10.03 10.52
CA PHE A 470 -16.26 10.32 11.89
C PHE A 470 -15.87 11.75 12.27
N ASP A 471 -16.77 12.43 12.98
CA ASP A 471 -16.52 13.73 13.60
C ASP A 471 -15.78 13.53 14.94
N GLY A 472 -14.46 13.56 14.86
CA GLY A 472 -13.56 13.35 15.99
C GLY A 472 -12.14 13.82 15.68
N PRO A 473 -11.21 13.77 16.65
CA PRO A 473 -9.85 14.27 16.47
C PRO A 473 -9.16 13.66 15.25
N GLY A 474 -8.71 14.51 14.32
CA GLY A 474 -8.05 14.09 13.07
C GLY A 474 -8.99 13.54 12.00
N HIS A 475 -10.31 13.69 12.16
CA HIS A 475 -11.37 13.33 11.21
C HIS A 475 -11.16 11.95 10.56
N PRO A 476 -11.14 10.87 11.36
CA PRO A 476 -10.84 9.54 10.84
C PRO A 476 -11.92 9.09 9.86
N ALA A 477 -11.49 8.53 8.73
CA ALA A 477 -12.33 7.86 7.77
C ALA A 477 -11.94 6.38 7.69
N LEU A 478 -12.89 5.50 8.00
CA LEU A 478 -12.74 4.06 7.88
C LEU A 478 -13.33 3.60 6.54
N TYR A 479 -12.59 2.74 5.84
CA TYR A 479 -13.03 2.11 4.61
C TYR A 479 -13.27 0.63 4.89
N VAL A 480 -14.52 0.22 4.95
CA VAL A 480 -14.92 -1.14 5.34
C VAL A 480 -15.33 -1.92 4.09
N GLU A 481 -14.87 -3.17 3.96
CA GLU A 481 -15.32 -4.11 2.93
C GLU A 481 -16.41 -5.02 3.50
N PRO A 482 -17.71 -4.79 3.21
CA PRO A 482 -18.78 -5.55 3.83
C PRO A 482 -18.79 -7.03 3.43
N ALA A 483 -18.30 -7.37 2.23
CA ALA A 483 -18.24 -8.75 1.75
C ALA A 483 -17.33 -9.67 2.61
N SER A 484 -16.32 -9.10 3.28
CA SER A 484 -15.37 -9.85 4.12
C SER A 484 -15.38 -9.44 5.59
N GLY A 485 -16.10 -8.37 5.97
CA GLY A 485 -16.12 -7.84 7.33
C GLY A 485 -14.76 -7.32 7.79
N LYS A 486 -13.91 -6.83 6.87
CA LYS A 486 -12.55 -6.36 7.15
C LYS A 486 -12.43 -4.85 6.97
N LEU A 487 -11.55 -4.24 7.77
CA LEU A 487 -11.10 -2.87 7.55
C LEU A 487 -10.07 -2.85 6.40
N SER A 488 -10.35 -2.04 5.37
CA SER A 488 -9.45 -1.87 4.24
C SER A 488 -8.44 -0.75 4.46
N ALA A 489 -8.89 0.39 4.99
CA ALA A 489 -8.05 1.55 5.25
C ALA A 489 -8.61 2.38 6.41
N LEU A 490 -7.69 2.99 7.16
CA LEU A 490 -7.95 4.02 8.15
C LEU A 490 -7.20 5.26 7.67
N VAL A 491 -7.89 6.38 7.49
CA VAL A 491 -7.32 7.63 6.99
C VAL A 491 -7.63 8.77 7.94
N THR A 492 -6.60 9.44 8.43
CA THR A 492 -6.69 10.64 9.28
C THR A 492 -6.18 11.88 8.53
N ASP A 493 -6.36 13.06 9.11
CA ASP A 493 -5.82 14.31 8.52
C ASP A 493 -4.30 14.30 8.36
N GLY A 494 -3.59 13.59 9.23
CA GLY A 494 -2.15 13.35 9.10
C GLY A 494 -1.84 12.61 7.80
N ASP A 495 -2.57 11.52 7.55
CA ASP A 495 -2.43 10.69 6.34
C ASP A 495 -2.82 11.45 5.08
N ARG A 496 -3.82 12.35 5.16
CA ARG A 496 -4.24 13.19 4.01
C ARG A 496 -3.14 14.16 3.59
N ARG A 497 -2.55 14.88 4.56
CA ARG A 497 -1.46 15.84 4.28
C ARG A 497 -0.19 15.13 3.80
N GLU A 498 0.15 14.03 4.44
CA GLU A 498 1.27 13.18 4.05
C GLU A 498 1.06 12.62 2.64
N GLY A 499 -0.09 11.99 2.38
CA GLY A 499 -0.43 11.42 1.09
C GLY A 499 -0.43 12.45 -0.04
N LEU A 500 -0.88 13.69 0.22
CA LEU A 500 -0.80 14.79 -0.74
C LEU A 500 0.65 15.19 -1.02
N SER A 501 1.47 15.38 0.03
CA SER A 501 2.90 15.66 -0.10
C SER A 501 3.58 14.58 -0.94
N PHE A 502 3.35 13.31 -0.61
CA PHE A 502 3.96 12.17 -1.28
C PHE A 502 3.50 12.04 -2.73
N ALA A 503 2.21 12.21 -3.01
CA ALA A 503 1.69 12.19 -4.37
C ALA A 503 2.31 13.31 -5.22
N VAL A 504 2.30 14.54 -4.72
CA VAL A 504 2.72 15.72 -5.49
C VAL A 504 4.23 15.81 -5.62
N LEU A 505 4.97 15.75 -4.51
CA LEU A 505 6.41 16.02 -4.47
C LEU A 505 7.26 14.77 -4.74
N HIS A 506 6.83 13.60 -4.25
CA HIS A 506 7.61 12.37 -4.39
C HIS A 506 7.19 11.54 -5.61
N LYS A 507 5.92 11.60 -6.03
CA LYS A 507 5.40 10.87 -7.20
C LYS A 507 5.12 11.75 -8.42
N PHE A 508 5.39 13.06 -8.35
CA PHE A 508 5.20 13.99 -9.46
C PHE A 508 3.76 14.03 -9.99
N PHE A 509 2.75 13.83 -9.13
CA PHE A 509 1.34 13.78 -9.52
C PHE A 509 0.86 15.05 -10.24
N LEU A 510 1.49 16.20 -10.01
CA LEU A 510 1.20 17.44 -10.77
C LEU A 510 1.52 17.32 -12.28
N MET A 511 2.18 16.25 -12.74
CA MET A 511 2.42 15.97 -14.15
C MET A 511 1.40 14.99 -14.75
N ASP A 512 0.41 14.50 -13.97
CA ASP A 512 -0.61 13.56 -14.47
C ASP A 512 -1.44 14.14 -15.61
N TRP A 513 -1.62 15.47 -15.68
CA TRP A 513 -2.33 16.15 -16.77
C TRP A 513 -1.67 15.91 -18.14
N ALA A 514 -0.35 15.67 -18.18
CA ALA A 514 0.40 15.37 -19.40
C ALA A 514 0.44 13.86 -19.73
N GLY A 515 -0.24 13.04 -18.92
CA GLY A 515 -0.29 11.59 -19.06
C GLY A 515 0.83 10.86 -18.33
N LYS A 516 0.55 9.59 -17.99
CA LYS A 516 1.43 8.72 -17.19
C LYS A 516 2.85 8.63 -17.75
N ASN A 517 3.00 8.49 -19.06
CA ASN A 517 4.32 8.35 -19.70
C ASN A 517 5.18 9.60 -19.55
N VAL A 518 4.59 10.80 -19.64
CA VAL A 518 5.33 12.07 -19.48
C VAL A 518 5.77 12.23 -18.04
N ARG A 519 4.88 12.00 -17.06
CA ARG A 519 5.25 12.02 -15.64
C ARG A 519 6.39 11.05 -15.35
N ASP A 520 6.26 9.81 -15.80
CA ASP A 520 7.25 8.76 -15.56
C ASP A 520 8.60 9.13 -16.19
N PHE A 521 8.60 9.73 -17.39
CA PHE A 521 9.81 10.27 -18.04
C PHE A 521 10.43 11.43 -17.24
N VAL A 522 9.62 12.38 -16.76
CA VAL A 522 10.09 13.51 -15.92
C VAL A 522 10.70 13.00 -14.62
N ALA A 523 10.13 11.96 -14.00
CA ALA A 523 10.68 11.34 -12.81
C ALA A 523 12.04 10.66 -13.09
N ILE A 524 12.16 9.89 -14.18
CA ILE A 524 13.44 9.29 -14.61
C ILE A 524 14.49 10.36 -14.88
N PHE A 525 14.14 11.40 -15.64
CA PHE A 525 15.06 12.48 -15.98
C PHE A 525 15.53 13.24 -14.74
N SER A 526 14.62 13.47 -13.78
CA SER A 526 14.93 14.06 -12.49
C SER A 526 15.92 13.20 -11.69
N ALA A 527 15.66 11.88 -11.60
CA ALA A 527 16.54 10.94 -10.92
C ALA A 527 17.93 10.86 -11.59
N LEU A 528 17.98 10.89 -12.93
CA LEU A 528 19.24 10.94 -13.69
C LEU A 528 20.01 12.25 -13.40
N GLY A 529 19.32 13.38 -13.33
CA GLY A 529 19.92 14.66 -12.94
C GLY A 529 20.55 14.61 -11.55
N VAL A 530 19.84 14.02 -10.58
CA VAL A 530 20.35 13.77 -9.22
C VAL A 530 21.60 12.89 -9.24
N LEU A 531 21.58 11.80 -10.00
CA LEU A 531 22.71 10.89 -10.16
C LEU A 531 23.93 11.61 -10.74
N VAL A 532 23.75 12.36 -11.84
CA VAL A 532 24.82 13.09 -12.52
C VAL A 532 25.43 14.14 -11.59
N VAL A 533 24.63 14.97 -10.91
CA VAL A 533 25.16 16.00 -9.99
C VAL A 533 25.94 15.38 -8.84
N THR A 534 25.46 14.26 -8.31
CA THR A 534 26.11 13.53 -7.21
C THR A 534 27.48 12.99 -7.64
N LEU A 535 27.54 12.29 -8.77
CA LEU A 535 28.81 11.77 -9.31
C LEU A 535 29.77 12.90 -9.68
N TYR A 536 29.25 13.98 -10.25
CA TYR A 536 30.05 15.15 -10.59
C TYR A 536 30.63 15.85 -9.35
N GLY A 537 29.84 15.93 -8.28
CA GLY A 537 30.27 16.41 -6.96
C GLY A 537 31.39 15.54 -6.37
N LEU A 538 31.24 14.22 -6.44
CA LEU A 538 32.28 13.27 -5.99
C LEU A 538 33.60 13.45 -6.77
N VAL A 539 33.53 13.52 -8.10
CA VAL A 539 34.72 13.76 -8.94
C VAL A 539 35.39 15.09 -8.60
N LEU A 540 34.61 16.15 -8.34
CA LEU A 540 35.12 17.44 -7.91
C LEU A 540 35.83 17.35 -6.55
N LEU A 541 35.30 16.60 -5.60
CA LEU A 541 35.95 16.39 -4.29
C LEU A 541 37.29 15.68 -4.44
N ILE A 542 37.35 14.59 -5.21
CA ILE A 542 38.58 13.82 -5.45
C ILE A 542 39.65 14.70 -6.12
N ARG A 543 39.26 15.50 -7.12
CA ARG A 543 40.19 16.39 -7.86
C ARG A 543 40.60 17.66 -7.12
N THR A 544 40.02 17.95 -5.96
CA THR A 544 40.38 19.12 -5.14
C THR A 544 41.04 18.75 -3.81
N GLN A 545 41.15 17.46 -3.50
CA GLN A 545 41.97 16.92 -2.42
C GLN A 545 43.40 16.59 -2.87
N ARG A 546 43.59 16.30 -4.16
CA ARG A 546 44.89 16.39 -4.83
C ARG A 546 45.17 17.85 -5.17
#